data_AF-A0AAV3F0J0-F1
#
_entry.id   AF-A0AAV3F0J0-F1
#
_cell.length_a   1.000
_cell.length_b   1.000
_cell.length_c   1.000
_cell.angle_alpha   90.00
_cell.angle_beta   90.00
_cell.angle_gamma   90.00
#
_symmetry.space_group_name_H-M   'P 1'
#
loop_
_entity.id
_entity.type
_entity.pdbx_description
1 polymer ?
#
loop_
_entity_poly.entity_id
_entity_poly.type
_entity_poly.pdbx_seq_one_letter_code
_entity_poly.pdbx_strand_id
1 'polypeptide(L)'
;MSNFGKSFEKELGRNTGKWVSNVIFGDGHATPYRRAESRRQEKLDQQRIQEENFHQQRLTQIRLDDKIRQKEQLLAIDTAVIQNINYLSSIKIPNSVEEITDLLSELTIQIKTNKWRYNNEEGKIRNKYNEALLEKYNQILIRFRSIAPNHHQIKYFEKNIKDFKKKRFIKKNIIMLLIAFFIFSVLCVFLITEGLFTIVFGSIALVTIAICGYKYYKLNTQNTKNKIPNIRYVQDEKNNNSDKIIILKKNIIEESVFLDLNENNRIENKLSEIWNKYNAKVSSQIINRKPIFSADGVIDSVLFIGINPSYNPSDNDSFIKSSDQNSLMYGSFYQLSNAPEYFKALEFFANKLHKGYTHINLLYAREDNRDLLLNADHNFIREQLELTYETILKIKPVVIFFFSDYCKDLIFGEDRWVNPNSESNGSYILKGTNFPVFFTDDITSMTELEQMELINKIKDTLT
;
A
#
# COMPACT_ATOMS: atom_id res chain seq x y z
N MET A 1 -56.58 -68.17 11.70
CA MET A 1 -55.46 -67.22 11.71
C MET A 1 -54.12 -67.93 11.97
N SER A 2 -53.53 -68.65 11.00
CA SER A 2 -52.16 -69.21 11.16
C SER A 2 -51.27 -69.19 9.91
N ASN A 3 -51.72 -68.60 8.79
CA ASN A 3 -50.97 -68.59 7.53
C ASN A 3 -50.21 -67.29 7.22
N PHE A 4 -50.45 -66.19 7.95
CA PHE A 4 -49.73 -64.93 7.72
C PHE A 4 -48.33 -64.91 8.37
N GLY A 5 -48.17 -65.46 9.58
CA GLY A 5 -46.87 -65.51 10.26
C GLY A 5 -45.82 -66.34 9.53
N LYS A 6 -46.23 -67.50 8.97
CA LYS A 6 -45.33 -68.39 8.22
C LYS A 6 -44.87 -67.80 6.89
N SER A 7 -45.66 -66.92 6.26
CA SER A 7 -45.26 -66.22 5.03
C SER A 7 -44.26 -65.11 5.32
N PHE A 8 -44.46 -64.38 6.42
CA PHE A 8 -43.60 -63.27 6.82
C PHE A 8 -42.23 -63.75 7.30
N GLU A 9 -42.19 -64.85 8.06
CA GLU A 9 -40.94 -65.49 8.51
C GLU A 9 -40.14 -66.07 7.33
N LYS A 10 -40.84 -66.59 6.31
CA LYS A 10 -40.21 -67.11 5.09
C LYS A 10 -39.66 -66.00 4.19
N GLU A 11 -40.31 -64.84 4.13
CA GLU A 11 -39.80 -63.65 3.43
C GLU A 11 -38.65 -62.99 4.18
N LEU A 12 -38.74 -62.86 5.51
CA LEU A 12 -37.65 -62.34 6.34
C LEU A 12 -36.41 -63.24 6.27
N GLY A 13 -36.57 -64.56 6.34
CA GLY A 13 -35.47 -65.52 6.19
C GLY A 13 -34.84 -65.48 4.78
N ARG A 14 -35.67 -65.33 3.72
CA ARG A 14 -35.18 -65.26 2.33
C ARG A 14 -34.44 -63.95 2.04
N ASN A 15 -34.92 -62.83 2.58
CA ASN A 15 -34.29 -61.52 2.38
C ASN A 15 -33.03 -61.35 3.25
N THR A 16 -33.04 -61.90 4.47
CA THR A 16 -31.85 -61.95 5.33
C THR A 16 -30.78 -62.87 4.74
N GLY A 17 -31.17 -64.03 4.19
CA GLY A 17 -30.25 -64.93 3.49
C GLY A 17 -29.62 -64.31 2.23
N LYS A 18 -30.38 -63.52 1.47
CA LYS A 18 -29.83 -62.74 0.33
C LYS A 18 -28.86 -61.66 0.78
N TRP A 19 -29.15 -60.98 1.88
CA TRP A 19 -28.29 -59.94 2.43
C TRP A 19 -26.97 -60.53 2.94
N VAL A 20 -27.03 -61.59 3.74
CA VAL A 20 -25.85 -62.32 4.24
C VAL A 20 -25.05 -62.95 3.07
N SER A 21 -25.73 -63.45 2.03
CA SER A 21 -25.06 -63.98 0.83
C SER A 21 -24.35 -62.90 0.02
N ASN A 22 -24.91 -61.69 -0.12
CA ASN A 22 -24.24 -60.57 -0.80
C ASN A 22 -23.04 -60.04 0.00
N VAL A 23 -23.12 -60.07 1.34
CA VAL A 23 -22.04 -59.64 2.23
C VAL A 23 -20.89 -60.65 2.27
N ILE A 24 -21.18 -61.96 2.19
CA ILE A 24 -20.16 -63.03 2.25
C ILE A 24 -19.53 -63.33 0.88
N PHE A 25 -20.30 -63.30 -0.22
CA PHE A 25 -19.82 -63.74 -1.54
C PHE A 25 -19.48 -62.62 -2.53
N GLY A 26 -19.86 -61.37 -2.25
CA GLY A 26 -19.65 -60.26 -3.19
C GLY A 26 -20.27 -60.50 -4.58
N ASP A 27 -20.15 -59.53 -5.48
CA ASP A 27 -20.74 -59.53 -6.84
C ASP A 27 -20.06 -60.51 -7.83
N GLY A 28 -19.69 -61.71 -7.37
CA GLY A 28 -18.99 -62.74 -8.13
C GLY A 28 -19.81 -63.45 -9.21
N HIS A 29 -21.14 -63.33 -9.21
CA HIS A 29 -22.03 -64.08 -10.12
C HIS A 29 -23.04 -63.25 -10.92
N ALA A 30 -22.78 -61.96 -11.16
CA ALA A 30 -23.61 -61.17 -12.08
C ALA A 30 -23.23 -61.41 -13.56
N THR A 31 -24.23 -61.74 -14.36
CA THR A 31 -24.23 -62.02 -15.81
C THR A 31 -23.43 -60.99 -16.64
N PRO A 32 -22.74 -61.40 -17.74
CA PRO A 32 -21.86 -60.54 -18.53
C PRO A 32 -22.50 -59.25 -19.07
N TYR A 33 -23.81 -59.28 -19.36
CA TYR A 33 -24.54 -58.14 -19.96
C TYR A 33 -24.63 -56.91 -19.03
N ARG A 34 -24.78 -57.12 -17.72
CA ARG A 34 -24.93 -56.01 -16.75
C ARG A 34 -23.62 -55.26 -16.48
N ARG A 35 -22.46 -55.90 -16.72
CA ARG A 35 -21.12 -55.28 -16.65
C ARG A 35 -20.76 -54.48 -17.91
N ALA A 36 -21.36 -54.78 -19.05
CA ALA A 36 -21.10 -54.05 -20.29
C ALA A 36 -21.85 -52.70 -20.35
N GLU A 37 -23.08 -52.67 -19.85
CA GLU A 37 -23.92 -51.46 -19.82
C GLU A 37 -23.43 -50.43 -18.79
N SER A 38 -23.00 -50.89 -17.61
CA SER A 38 -22.35 -50.05 -16.58
C SER A 38 -21.04 -49.42 -17.09
N ARG A 39 -20.18 -50.18 -17.78
CA ARG A 39 -18.95 -49.63 -18.40
C ARG A 39 -19.24 -48.63 -19.53
N ARG A 40 -20.35 -48.78 -20.26
CA ARG A 40 -20.75 -47.83 -21.30
C ARG A 40 -21.26 -46.52 -20.69
N GLN A 41 -22.02 -46.61 -19.61
CA GLN A 41 -22.49 -45.46 -18.85
C GLN A 41 -21.32 -44.70 -18.21
N GLU A 42 -20.37 -45.41 -17.57
CA GLU A 42 -19.14 -44.80 -17.03
C GLU A 42 -18.33 -44.07 -18.10
N LYS A 43 -18.22 -44.62 -19.32
CA LYS A 43 -17.53 -43.93 -20.43
C LYS A 43 -18.24 -42.66 -20.87
N LEU A 44 -19.58 -42.65 -20.92
CA LEU A 44 -20.36 -41.48 -21.29
C LEU A 44 -20.28 -40.39 -20.22
N ASP A 45 -20.33 -40.78 -18.94
CA ASP A 45 -20.19 -39.84 -17.82
C ASP A 45 -18.76 -39.28 -17.76
N GLN A 46 -17.74 -40.10 -18.03
CA GLN A 46 -16.35 -39.63 -18.17
C GLN A 46 -16.19 -38.65 -19.34
N GLN A 47 -16.84 -38.89 -20.48
CA GLN A 47 -16.83 -37.96 -21.62
C GLN A 47 -17.50 -36.62 -21.27
N ARG A 48 -18.66 -36.63 -20.60
CA ARG A 48 -19.33 -35.41 -20.15
C ARG A 48 -18.50 -34.62 -19.14
N ILE A 49 -17.90 -35.30 -18.17
CA ILE A 49 -17.01 -34.67 -17.19
C ILE A 49 -15.78 -34.07 -17.89
N GLN A 50 -15.22 -34.74 -18.90
CA GLN A 50 -14.12 -34.19 -19.69
C GLN A 50 -14.53 -32.96 -20.50
N GLU A 51 -15.71 -32.98 -21.15
CA GLU A 51 -16.24 -31.84 -21.89
C GLU A 51 -16.56 -30.64 -20.98
N GLU A 52 -17.16 -30.88 -19.81
CA GLU A 52 -17.43 -29.84 -18.81
C GLU A 52 -16.14 -29.24 -18.26
N ASN A 53 -15.14 -30.07 -17.93
CA ASN A 53 -13.82 -29.60 -17.49
C ASN A 53 -13.13 -28.77 -18.56
N PHE A 54 -13.18 -29.19 -19.83
CA PHE A 54 -12.62 -28.44 -20.95
C PHE A 54 -13.36 -27.11 -21.17
N HIS A 55 -14.68 -27.10 -21.07
CA HIS A 55 -15.48 -25.88 -21.17
C HIS A 55 -15.19 -24.92 -20.02
N GLN A 56 -15.05 -25.42 -18.79
CA GLN A 56 -14.68 -24.61 -17.63
C GLN A 56 -13.28 -24.01 -17.79
N GLN A 57 -12.30 -24.80 -18.24
CA GLN A 57 -10.95 -24.33 -18.54
C GLN A 57 -10.94 -23.23 -19.61
N ARG A 58 -11.77 -23.37 -20.66
CA ARG A 58 -11.89 -22.34 -21.69
C ARG A 58 -12.49 -21.04 -21.16
N LEU A 59 -13.51 -21.14 -20.30
CA LEU A 59 -14.13 -19.96 -19.67
C LEU A 59 -13.18 -19.26 -18.70
N THR A 60 -12.39 -20.00 -17.92
CA THR A 60 -11.37 -19.40 -17.06
C THR A 60 -10.29 -18.73 -17.89
N GLN A 61 -9.85 -19.33 -19.00
CA GLN A 61 -8.88 -18.69 -19.90
C GLN A 61 -9.40 -17.38 -20.47
N ILE A 62 -10.64 -17.35 -20.98
CA ILE A 62 -11.25 -16.13 -21.52
C ILE A 62 -11.33 -15.03 -20.44
N ARG A 63 -11.73 -15.39 -19.21
CA ARG A 63 -11.77 -14.42 -18.10
C ARG A 63 -10.39 -13.89 -17.71
N LEU A 64 -9.35 -14.73 -17.79
CA LEU A 64 -7.96 -14.31 -17.55
C LEU A 64 -7.48 -13.37 -18.66
N ASP A 65 -7.72 -13.72 -19.92
CA ASP A 65 -7.36 -12.91 -21.08
C ASP A 65 -8.07 -11.54 -21.05
N ASP A 66 -9.34 -11.49 -20.64
CA ASP A 66 -10.09 -10.25 -20.46
C ASP A 66 -9.52 -9.38 -19.33
N LYS A 67 -9.15 -9.99 -18.20
CA LYS A 67 -8.47 -9.28 -17.09
C LYS A 67 -7.12 -8.74 -17.51
N ILE A 68 -6.34 -9.50 -18.27
CA ILE A 68 -5.04 -9.07 -18.80
C ILE A 68 -5.23 -7.87 -19.72
N ARG A 69 -6.17 -7.95 -20.67
CA ARG A 69 -6.49 -6.84 -21.58
C ARG A 69 -6.93 -5.58 -20.85
N GLN A 70 -7.75 -5.72 -19.80
CA GLN A 70 -8.14 -4.58 -18.96
C GLN A 70 -6.93 -3.96 -18.25
N LYS A 71 -6.03 -4.78 -17.70
CA LYS A 71 -4.81 -4.31 -17.03
C LYS A 71 -3.87 -3.59 -18.01
N GLU A 72 -3.70 -4.12 -19.21
CA GLU A 72 -2.90 -3.48 -20.27
C GLU A 72 -3.47 -2.12 -20.68
N GLN A 73 -4.79 -2.01 -20.82
CA GLN A 73 -5.45 -0.73 -21.10
C GLN A 73 -5.22 0.29 -19.97
N LEU A 74 -5.32 -0.13 -18.72
CA LEU A 74 -5.06 0.74 -17.57
C LEU A 74 -3.59 1.21 -17.53
N LEU A 75 -2.64 0.32 -17.82
CA LEU A 75 -1.21 0.66 -17.90
C LEU A 75 -0.92 1.66 -19.03
N ALA A 76 -1.53 1.49 -20.20
CA ALA A 76 -1.39 2.43 -21.31
C ALA A 76 -1.94 3.83 -20.94
N ILE A 77 -3.08 3.87 -20.25
CA ILE A 77 -3.67 5.12 -19.76
C ILE A 77 -2.76 5.77 -18.69
N ASP A 78 -2.23 5.00 -17.74
CA ASP A 78 -1.34 5.52 -16.70
C ASP A 78 -0.04 6.07 -17.29
N THR A 79 0.54 5.38 -18.27
CA THR A 79 1.72 5.84 -19.01
C THR A 79 1.46 7.18 -19.71
N ALA A 80 0.34 7.30 -20.43
CA ALA A 80 -0.04 8.55 -21.09
C ALA A 80 -0.30 9.69 -20.09
N VAL A 81 -0.90 9.38 -18.94
CA VAL A 81 -1.11 10.34 -17.85
C VAL A 81 0.22 10.83 -17.28
N ILE A 82 1.17 9.92 -17.01
CA ILE A 82 2.49 10.27 -16.48
C ILE A 82 3.25 11.15 -17.48
N GLN A 83 3.19 10.86 -18.77
CA GLN A 83 3.79 11.70 -19.81
C GLN A 83 3.22 13.13 -19.80
N ASN A 84 1.90 13.28 -19.69
CA ASN A 84 1.25 14.58 -19.60
C ASN A 84 1.64 15.34 -18.30
N ILE A 85 1.81 14.62 -17.18
CA ILE A 85 2.29 15.21 -15.92
C ILE A 85 3.74 15.68 -16.07
N ASN A 86 4.60 14.90 -16.71
CA ASN A 86 5.99 15.28 -16.96
C ASN A 86 6.08 16.53 -17.84
N TYR A 87 5.29 16.58 -18.91
CA TYR A 87 5.15 17.77 -19.74
C TYR A 87 4.73 18.99 -18.90
N LEU A 88 3.66 18.88 -18.12
CA LEU A 88 3.16 19.95 -17.26
C LEU A 88 4.19 20.42 -16.23
N SER A 89 4.95 19.48 -15.64
CA SER A 89 6.02 19.78 -14.69
C SER A 89 7.12 20.62 -15.34
N SER A 90 7.48 20.29 -16.59
CA SER A 90 8.52 20.97 -17.36
C SER A 90 8.19 22.42 -17.77
N ILE A 91 6.91 22.82 -17.73
CA ILE A 91 6.50 24.19 -18.01
C ILE A 91 7.13 25.13 -16.97
N LYS A 92 8.01 26.03 -17.42
CA LYS A 92 8.65 27.03 -16.57
C LYS A 92 7.61 28.05 -16.09
N ILE A 93 7.69 28.44 -14.82
CA ILE A 93 6.81 29.47 -14.26
C ILE A 93 7.36 30.84 -14.70
N PRO A 94 6.60 31.62 -15.49
CA PRO A 94 7.09 32.90 -15.99
C PRO A 94 7.20 33.95 -14.88
N ASN A 95 7.94 35.03 -15.15
CA ASN A 95 8.09 36.18 -14.25
C ASN A 95 7.32 37.42 -14.73
N SER A 96 6.82 37.43 -15.98
CA SER A 96 5.94 38.48 -16.48
C SER A 96 4.51 38.27 -16.02
N VAL A 97 3.83 39.36 -15.66
CA VAL A 97 2.40 39.33 -15.29
C VAL A 97 1.54 38.85 -16.46
N GLU A 98 1.82 39.30 -17.68
CA GLU A 98 1.07 38.96 -18.90
C GLU A 98 1.20 37.47 -19.23
N GLU A 99 2.43 36.95 -19.20
CA GLU A 99 2.70 35.52 -19.43
C GLU A 99 2.06 34.62 -18.35
N ILE A 100 2.02 35.08 -17.11
CA ILE A 100 1.32 34.38 -16.02
C ILE A 100 -0.20 34.36 -16.27
N THR A 101 -0.78 35.48 -16.71
CA THR A 101 -2.22 35.55 -16.99
C THR A 101 -2.64 34.67 -18.16
N ASP A 102 -1.81 34.58 -19.20
CA ASP A 102 -2.04 33.71 -20.35
C ASP A 102 -1.93 32.24 -19.94
N LEU A 103 -0.90 31.89 -19.18
CA LEU A 103 -0.70 30.52 -18.69
C LEU A 103 -1.80 30.06 -17.74
N LEU A 104 -2.27 30.94 -16.83
CA LEU A 104 -3.43 30.63 -15.98
C LEU A 104 -4.72 30.47 -16.79
N SER A 105 -4.89 31.22 -17.88
CA SER A 105 -6.04 31.08 -18.76
C SER A 105 -6.00 29.77 -19.54
N GLU A 106 -4.82 29.38 -20.03
CA GLU A 106 -4.61 28.09 -20.70
C GLU A 106 -4.89 26.92 -19.73
N LEU A 107 -4.31 26.94 -18.53
CA LEU A 107 -4.56 25.91 -17.52
C LEU A 107 -6.03 25.88 -17.08
N THR A 108 -6.71 27.03 -17.04
CA THR A 108 -8.17 27.09 -16.78
C THR A 108 -8.95 26.30 -17.84
N ILE A 109 -8.55 26.40 -19.12
CA ILE A 109 -9.16 25.63 -20.21
C ILE A 109 -8.85 24.15 -20.04
N GLN A 110 -7.59 23.79 -19.79
CA GLN A 110 -7.18 22.40 -19.61
C GLN A 110 -7.92 21.71 -18.45
N ILE A 111 -8.11 22.40 -17.31
CA ILE A 111 -8.88 21.88 -16.16
C ILE A 111 -10.38 21.76 -16.48
N LYS A 112 -10.94 22.67 -17.29
CA LYS A 112 -12.35 22.61 -17.70
C LYS A 112 -12.62 21.46 -18.67
N THR A 113 -11.69 21.21 -19.59
CA THR A 113 -11.77 20.14 -20.58
C THR A 113 -11.57 18.77 -19.92
N ASN A 114 -10.61 18.65 -19.01
CA ASN A 114 -10.36 17.43 -18.27
C ASN A 114 -11.26 17.32 -17.03
N LYS A 115 -12.43 16.71 -17.22
CA LYS A 115 -13.41 16.54 -16.14
C LYS A 115 -12.91 15.54 -15.08
N TRP A 116 -13.13 15.87 -13.81
CA TRP A 116 -12.96 14.95 -12.68
C TRP A 116 -13.78 13.67 -12.89
N ARG A 117 -13.10 12.53 -12.77
CA ARG A 117 -13.70 11.19 -12.89
C ARG A 117 -14.04 10.62 -11.51
N TYR A 118 -14.90 9.61 -11.50
CA TYR A 118 -15.24 8.84 -10.30
C TYR A 118 -14.01 8.08 -9.76
N ASN A 119 -14.07 7.63 -8.51
CA ASN A 119 -12.97 6.93 -7.84
C ASN A 119 -12.85 5.44 -8.23
N ASN A 120 -13.09 5.10 -9.50
CA ASN A 120 -12.81 3.77 -10.06
C ASN A 120 -11.33 3.67 -10.50
N GLU A 121 -10.84 2.48 -10.88
CA GLU A 121 -9.43 2.25 -11.21
C GLU A 121 -8.90 3.21 -12.30
N GLU A 122 -9.59 3.28 -13.44
CA GLU A 122 -9.25 4.22 -14.53
C GLU A 122 -9.38 5.69 -14.09
N GLY A 123 -10.42 6.01 -13.31
CA GLY A 123 -10.67 7.37 -12.84
C GLY A 123 -9.62 7.86 -11.86
N LYS A 124 -9.10 6.99 -10.98
CA LYS A 124 -7.96 7.28 -10.10
C LYS A 124 -6.74 7.66 -10.92
N ILE A 125 -6.42 6.87 -11.94
CA ILE A 125 -5.31 7.12 -12.85
C ILE A 125 -5.49 8.46 -13.56
N ARG A 126 -6.62 8.67 -14.26
CA ARG A 126 -6.86 9.93 -15.00
C ARG A 126 -6.91 11.17 -14.10
N ASN A 127 -7.40 11.03 -12.87
CA ASN A 127 -7.45 12.14 -11.92
C ASN A 127 -6.05 12.58 -11.46
N LYS A 128 -5.00 11.74 -11.53
CA LYS A 128 -3.63 12.17 -11.23
C LYS A 128 -3.22 13.38 -12.09
N TYR A 129 -3.60 13.40 -13.36
CA TYR A 129 -3.34 14.54 -14.25
C TYR A 129 -4.10 15.81 -13.81
N ASN A 130 -5.38 15.67 -13.42
CA ASN A 130 -6.18 16.80 -12.93
C ASN A 130 -5.65 17.37 -11.61
N GLU A 131 -5.11 16.51 -10.74
CA GLU A 131 -4.43 16.92 -9.50
C GLU A 131 -3.16 17.71 -9.82
N ALA A 132 -2.33 17.21 -10.74
CA ALA A 132 -1.13 17.91 -11.17
C ALA A 132 -1.45 19.27 -11.81
N LEU A 133 -2.48 19.35 -12.66
CA LEU A 133 -2.97 20.61 -13.24
C LEU A 133 -3.40 21.61 -12.17
N LEU A 134 -4.16 21.16 -11.17
CA LEU A 134 -4.65 22.02 -10.10
C LEU A 134 -3.50 22.51 -9.20
N GLU A 135 -2.49 21.67 -8.95
CA GLU A 135 -1.32 22.05 -8.17
C GLU A 135 -0.43 23.05 -8.92
N LYS A 136 -0.15 22.80 -10.21
CA LYS A 136 0.60 23.74 -11.06
C LYS A 136 -0.12 25.09 -11.16
N TYR A 137 -1.45 25.07 -11.33
CA TYR A 137 -2.29 26.26 -11.30
C TYR A 137 -2.14 27.04 -9.99
N ASN A 138 -2.13 26.34 -8.86
CA ASN A 138 -1.95 26.93 -7.54
C ASN A 138 -0.57 27.59 -7.39
N GLN A 139 0.49 26.93 -7.84
CA GLN A 139 1.86 27.47 -7.83
C GLN A 139 1.97 28.77 -8.63
N ILE A 140 1.40 28.79 -9.84
CA ILE A 140 1.39 29.98 -10.69
C ILE A 140 0.56 31.10 -10.05
N LEU A 141 -0.58 30.78 -9.44
CA LEU A 141 -1.41 31.78 -8.74
C LEU A 141 -0.69 32.38 -7.52
N ILE A 142 0.05 31.59 -6.76
CA ILE A 142 0.89 32.07 -5.65
C ILE A 142 1.96 33.01 -6.18
N ARG A 143 2.63 32.63 -7.27
CA ARG A 143 3.62 33.49 -7.93
C ARG A 143 2.99 34.80 -8.43
N PHE A 144 1.81 34.73 -9.03
CA PHE A 144 1.06 35.91 -9.49
C PHE A 144 0.80 36.90 -8.34
N ARG A 145 0.35 36.40 -7.19
CA ARG A 145 0.14 37.21 -5.99
C ARG A 145 1.43 37.85 -5.48
N SER A 146 2.56 37.17 -5.59
CA SER A 146 3.85 37.70 -5.15
C SER A 146 4.37 38.83 -6.05
N ILE A 147 4.10 38.75 -7.36
CA ILE A 147 4.60 39.74 -8.34
C ILE A 147 3.66 40.95 -8.43
N ALA A 148 2.34 40.73 -8.42
CA ALA A 148 1.36 41.80 -8.59
C ALA A 148 0.18 41.69 -7.60
N PRO A 149 0.39 41.95 -6.29
CA PRO A 149 -0.61 41.72 -5.25
C PRO A 149 -1.97 42.41 -5.46
N ASN A 150 -1.98 43.57 -6.13
CA ASN A 150 -3.18 44.38 -6.33
C ASN A 150 -3.83 44.19 -7.72
N HIS A 151 -3.40 43.18 -8.49
CA HIS A 151 -3.92 42.98 -9.84
C HIS A 151 -5.37 42.48 -9.82
N HIS A 152 -6.24 43.14 -10.61
CA HIS A 152 -7.69 42.88 -10.61
C HIS A 152 -8.07 41.44 -11.00
N GLN A 153 -7.29 40.78 -11.87
CA GLN A 153 -7.56 39.41 -12.33
C GLN A 153 -7.25 38.32 -11.29
N ILE A 154 -6.51 38.63 -10.21
CA ILE A 154 -6.22 37.64 -9.16
C ILE A 154 -7.51 37.12 -8.53
N LYS A 155 -8.49 38.00 -8.28
CA LYS A 155 -9.80 37.61 -7.73
C LYS A 155 -10.54 36.65 -8.66
N TYR A 156 -10.41 36.81 -9.98
CA TYR A 156 -11.02 35.92 -10.96
C TYR A 156 -10.41 34.51 -10.90
N PHE A 157 -9.09 34.39 -10.92
CA PHE A 157 -8.41 33.10 -10.85
C PHE A 157 -8.55 32.41 -9.48
N GLU A 158 -8.63 33.18 -8.40
CA GLU A 158 -8.96 32.66 -7.06
C GLU A 158 -10.37 32.08 -6.97
N LYS A 159 -11.34 32.67 -7.67
CA LYS A 159 -12.68 32.11 -7.76
C LYS A 159 -12.64 30.78 -8.53
N ASN A 160 -11.93 30.76 -9.65
CA ASN A 160 -11.79 29.55 -10.47
C ASN A 160 -11.17 28.38 -9.69
N ILE A 161 -10.08 28.60 -8.95
CA ILE A 161 -9.45 27.53 -8.16
C ILE A 161 -10.38 26.98 -7.06
N LYS A 162 -11.17 27.85 -6.41
CA LYS A 162 -12.17 27.41 -5.42
C LYS A 162 -13.24 26.53 -6.06
N ASP A 163 -13.74 26.93 -7.23
CA ASP A 163 -14.72 26.14 -7.99
C ASP A 163 -14.15 24.80 -8.44
N PHE A 164 -12.88 24.75 -8.86
CA PHE A 164 -12.20 23.51 -9.21
C PHE A 164 -12.03 22.56 -8.02
N LYS A 165 -11.62 23.08 -6.85
CA LYS A 165 -11.52 22.29 -5.61
C LYS A 165 -12.89 21.76 -5.16
N LYS A 166 -13.96 22.55 -5.29
CA LYS A 166 -15.33 22.10 -5.00
C LYS A 166 -15.76 20.97 -5.94
N LYS A 167 -15.51 21.10 -7.25
CA LYS A 167 -15.82 20.05 -8.24
C LYS A 167 -15.05 18.75 -7.95
N ARG A 168 -13.76 18.85 -7.59
CA ARG A 168 -12.93 17.73 -7.14
C ARG A 168 -13.57 16.99 -5.96
N PHE A 169 -13.92 17.73 -4.90
CA PHE A 169 -14.50 17.16 -3.69
C PHE A 169 -15.82 16.42 -3.97
N ILE A 170 -16.73 17.06 -4.70
CA ILE A 170 -18.04 16.47 -5.03
C ILE A 170 -17.85 15.18 -5.84
N LYS A 171 -17.02 15.20 -6.89
CA LYS A 171 -16.86 14.02 -7.75
C LYS A 171 -16.12 12.87 -7.07
N LYS A 172 -15.13 13.16 -6.23
CA LYS A 172 -14.40 12.13 -5.46
C LYS A 172 -15.31 11.43 -4.45
N ASN A 173 -16.20 12.17 -3.79
CA ASN A 173 -16.96 11.69 -2.64
C ASN A 173 -18.46 11.47 -2.93
N ILE A 174 -18.89 11.50 -4.20
CA ILE A 174 -20.31 11.45 -4.56
C ILE A 174 -21.06 10.21 -4.04
N ILE A 175 -20.41 9.04 -4.02
CA ILE A 175 -21.02 7.81 -3.48
C ILE A 175 -21.22 7.93 -1.97
N MET A 176 -20.19 8.41 -1.24
CA MET A 176 -20.29 8.64 0.20
C MET A 176 -21.34 9.71 0.54
N LEU A 177 -21.46 10.76 -0.28
CA LEU A 177 -22.49 11.78 -0.12
C LEU A 177 -23.90 11.21 -0.34
N LEU A 178 -24.08 10.30 -1.31
CA LEU A 178 -25.36 9.63 -1.53
C LEU A 178 -25.72 8.69 -0.38
N ILE A 179 -24.76 7.94 0.14
CA ILE A 179 -24.95 7.07 1.32
C ILE A 179 -25.30 7.92 2.55
N ALA A 180 -24.55 8.98 2.80
CA ALA A 180 -24.83 9.90 3.91
C ALA A 180 -26.20 10.55 3.77
N PHE A 181 -26.60 10.94 2.56
CA PHE A 181 -27.92 11.48 2.28
C PHE A 181 -29.03 10.44 2.54
N PHE A 182 -28.82 9.18 2.15
CA PHE A 182 -29.77 8.11 2.42
C PHE A 182 -29.93 7.85 3.93
N ILE A 183 -28.83 7.74 4.66
CA ILE A 183 -28.83 7.59 6.12
C ILE A 183 -29.55 8.77 6.77
N PHE A 184 -29.24 10.00 6.33
CA PHE A 184 -29.89 11.21 6.81
C PHE A 184 -31.40 11.19 6.54
N SER A 185 -31.83 10.77 5.36
CA SER A 185 -33.25 10.66 5.01
C SER A 185 -33.98 9.65 5.90
N VAL A 186 -33.38 8.49 6.19
CA VAL A 186 -33.96 7.49 7.09
C VAL A 186 -34.07 8.04 8.51
N LEU A 187 -33.02 8.72 8.98
CA LEU A 187 -32.98 9.34 10.30
C LEU A 187 -34.03 10.47 10.43
N CYS A 188 -34.25 11.25 9.37
CA CYS A 188 -35.32 12.25 9.35
C CYS A 188 -36.71 11.61 9.45
N VAL A 189 -36.98 10.51 8.73
CA VAL A 189 -38.27 9.81 8.82
C VAL A 189 -38.50 9.27 10.23
N PHE A 190 -37.48 8.67 10.85
CA PHE A 190 -37.54 8.18 12.24
C PHE A 190 -37.82 9.30 13.25
N LEU A 191 -37.16 10.45 13.11
CA LEU A 191 -37.39 11.60 13.99
C LEU A 191 -38.79 12.22 13.82
N ILE A 192 -39.37 12.14 12.62
CA ILE A 192 -40.74 12.60 12.37
C ILE A 192 -41.75 11.65 13.02
N THR A 193 -41.56 10.33 12.92
CA THR A 193 -42.46 9.34 13.52
C THR A 193 -42.50 9.42 15.05
N GLU A 194 -41.36 9.70 15.68
CA GLU A 194 -41.25 9.85 17.13
C GLU A 194 -41.65 11.26 17.63
N GLY A 195 -42.04 12.18 16.73
CA GLY A 195 -42.41 13.56 17.09
C GLY A 195 -41.24 14.42 17.61
N LEU A 196 -39.99 13.93 17.52
CA LEU A 196 -38.79 14.60 18.03
C LEU A 196 -38.13 15.53 16.99
N PHE A 197 -38.62 15.53 15.75
CA PHE A 197 -38.03 16.28 14.62
C PHE A 197 -37.85 17.77 14.92
N THR A 198 -38.87 18.43 15.48
CA THR A 198 -38.86 19.87 15.79
C THR A 198 -37.91 20.21 16.93
N ILE A 199 -37.71 19.31 17.89
CA ILE A 199 -36.82 19.51 19.05
C ILE A 199 -35.37 19.46 18.59
N VAL A 200 -35.00 18.45 17.80
CA VAL A 200 -33.62 18.25 17.33
C VAL A 200 -33.25 19.26 16.25
N PHE A 201 -34.06 19.41 15.20
CA PHE A 201 -33.72 20.34 14.12
C PHE A 201 -34.01 21.80 14.46
N GLY A 202 -34.98 22.08 15.34
CA GLY A 202 -35.26 23.44 15.82
C GLY A 202 -34.13 24.01 16.68
N SER A 203 -33.52 23.19 17.54
CA SER A 203 -32.35 23.60 18.32
C SER A 203 -31.11 23.82 17.45
N ILE A 204 -30.88 22.97 16.45
CA ILE A 204 -29.81 23.16 15.45
C ILE A 204 -30.05 24.44 14.62
N ALA A 205 -31.29 24.72 14.22
CA ALA A 205 -31.64 25.94 13.48
C ALA A 205 -31.40 27.21 14.33
N LEU A 206 -31.75 27.19 15.61
CA LEU A 206 -31.48 28.32 16.52
C LEU A 206 -29.97 28.56 16.70
N VAL A 207 -29.18 27.50 16.87
CA VAL A 207 -27.72 27.60 17.00
C VAL A 207 -27.09 28.12 15.70
N THR A 208 -27.53 27.64 14.54
CA THR A 208 -27.02 28.10 13.24
C THR A 208 -27.40 29.55 12.95
N ILE A 209 -28.61 29.98 13.30
CA ILE A 209 -29.03 31.39 13.23
C ILE A 209 -28.17 32.25 14.18
N ALA A 210 -27.89 31.78 15.40
CA ALA A 210 -27.03 32.49 16.34
C ALA A 210 -25.58 32.63 15.81
N ILE A 211 -25.01 31.57 15.23
CA ILE A 211 -23.67 31.58 14.65
C ILE A 211 -23.61 32.49 13.41
N CYS A 212 -24.63 32.45 12.54
CA CYS A 212 -24.70 33.31 11.36
C CYS A 212 -24.90 34.78 11.76
N GLY A 213 -25.77 35.05 12.75
CA GLY A 213 -25.95 36.38 13.33
C GLY A 213 -24.67 36.92 13.96
N TYR A 214 -23.92 36.08 14.67
CA TYR A 214 -22.62 36.45 15.23
C TYR A 214 -21.57 36.74 14.15
N LYS A 215 -21.49 35.92 13.10
CA LYS A 215 -20.60 36.19 11.96
C LYS A 215 -20.97 37.48 11.21
N TYR A 216 -22.26 37.73 11.02
CA TYR A 216 -22.77 38.96 10.41
C TYR A 216 -22.46 40.19 11.28
N TYR A 217 -22.67 40.09 12.59
CA TYR A 217 -22.31 41.13 13.56
C TYR A 217 -20.79 41.41 13.55
N LYS A 218 -19.94 40.38 13.51
CA LYS A 218 -18.48 40.49 13.46
C LYS A 218 -17.98 41.15 12.17
N LEU A 219 -18.62 40.84 11.04
CA LEU A 219 -18.32 41.48 9.75
C LEU A 219 -18.72 42.97 9.75
N ASN A 220 -19.84 43.33 10.38
CA ASN A 220 -20.26 44.72 10.51
C ASN A 220 -19.45 45.52 11.54
N THR A 221 -18.89 44.90 12.58
CA THR A 221 -17.99 45.57 13.55
C THR A 221 -16.57 45.80 12.99
N GLN A 222 -16.12 45.02 12.00
CA GLN A 222 -14.87 45.30 11.27
C GLN A 222 -15.04 46.46 10.27
N ASN A 223 -16.24 46.64 9.70
CA ASN A 223 -16.52 47.77 8.81
C ASN A 223 -16.64 49.13 9.54
N THR A 224 -16.93 49.14 10.85
CA THR A 224 -16.99 50.38 11.65
C THR A 224 -15.66 50.79 12.28
N LYS A 225 -14.67 49.90 12.40
CA LYS A 225 -13.32 50.23 12.91
C LYS A 225 -12.38 50.85 11.86
N ASN A 226 -12.74 50.85 10.58
CA ASN A 226 -11.94 51.44 9.49
C ASN A 226 -12.33 52.90 9.17
N LYS A 227 -12.62 53.72 10.18
CA LYS A 227 -12.70 55.18 10.02
C LYS A 227 -11.97 55.91 11.15
N ILE A 228 -10.78 56.44 10.77
CA ILE A 228 -10.12 57.70 11.21
C ILE A 228 -9.26 57.62 12.51
N PRO A 229 -8.10 58.30 12.62
CA PRO A 229 -7.02 58.61 11.66
C PRO A 229 -5.58 58.34 12.23
N ASN A 230 -4.58 58.60 11.39
CA ASN A 230 -3.13 58.63 11.69
C ASN A 230 -2.74 59.32 13.00
N ILE A 231 -1.86 58.68 13.77
CA ILE A 231 -0.97 59.35 14.74
C ILE A 231 0.46 58.83 14.51
N ARG A 232 1.35 59.79 14.24
CA ARG A 232 2.82 59.64 14.16
C ARG A 232 3.34 59.03 15.45
N TYR A 233 4.21 58.03 15.34
CA TYR A 233 5.16 57.71 16.40
C TYR A 233 6.57 58.10 15.96
N VAL A 234 7.19 58.84 16.87
CA VAL A 234 8.58 59.28 16.87
C VAL A 234 9.49 58.05 16.96
N GLN A 235 10.49 58.00 16.08
CA GLN A 235 11.63 57.08 16.20
C GLN A 235 12.56 57.62 17.27
N ASP A 236 12.71 56.84 18.35
CA ASP A 236 13.87 56.93 19.23
C ASP A 236 14.87 55.84 18.85
N GLU A 237 16.11 56.27 18.70
CA GLU A 237 17.30 55.49 18.40
C GLU A 237 17.58 54.44 19.49
N LYS A 238 17.87 53.21 19.06
CA LYS A 238 18.80 52.31 19.75
C LYS A 238 19.53 51.45 18.73
N ASN A 239 20.71 51.93 18.33
CA ASN A 239 21.76 51.14 17.71
C ASN A 239 22.43 50.28 18.79
N ASN A 240 22.51 48.96 18.58
CA ASN A 240 23.78 48.25 18.33
C ASN A 240 23.68 46.74 18.58
N ASN A 241 24.32 46.02 17.66
CA ASN A 241 24.91 44.68 17.77
C ASN A 241 24.03 43.46 17.52
N SER A 242 23.87 43.11 16.24
CA SER A 242 23.79 41.71 15.80
C SER A 242 24.26 41.56 14.35
N ASP A 243 25.51 41.90 14.08
CA ASP A 243 26.22 41.56 12.84
C ASP A 243 27.69 41.29 13.15
N LYS A 244 28.01 40.02 13.49
CA LYS A 244 29.30 39.32 13.34
C LYS A 244 29.37 38.09 14.26
N ILE A 245 28.81 36.99 13.78
CA ILE A 245 29.38 35.65 14.01
C ILE A 245 29.43 35.02 12.62
N ILE A 246 30.38 35.46 11.79
CA ILE A 246 31.61 34.69 11.51
C ILE A 246 31.30 33.20 11.46
N ILE A 247 30.98 32.76 10.24
CA ILE A 247 31.50 31.57 9.55
C ILE A 247 32.62 30.90 10.37
N LEU A 248 32.23 30.02 11.28
CA LEU A 248 33.03 28.85 11.61
C LEU A 248 32.38 27.70 10.85
N LYS A 249 32.84 27.50 9.61
CA LYS A 249 32.95 26.17 9.02
C LYS A 249 33.85 25.37 9.96
N LYS A 250 33.25 24.84 11.03
CA LYS A 250 33.82 23.70 11.71
C LYS A 250 33.60 22.56 10.73
N ASN A 251 34.68 22.11 10.12
CA ASN A 251 34.78 20.78 9.53
C ASN A 251 34.44 19.78 10.65
N ILE A 252 33.15 19.57 10.87
CA ILE A 252 32.65 18.33 11.39
C ILE A 252 32.72 17.45 10.17
N ILE A 253 33.64 16.48 10.19
CA ILE A 253 33.51 15.30 9.34
C ILE A 253 32.11 14.77 9.71
N GLU A 254 31.10 15.07 8.88
CA GLU A 254 29.79 14.45 9.02
C GLU A 254 30.07 12.96 8.88
N GLU A 255 30.11 12.24 10.01
CA GLU A 255 30.09 10.79 9.99
C GLU A 255 28.86 10.41 9.16
N SER A 256 29.11 9.71 8.05
CA SER A 256 28.03 9.26 7.16
C SER A 256 27.00 8.52 8.00
N VAL A 257 25.78 9.05 8.06
CA VAL A 257 24.63 8.41 8.71
C VAL A 257 24.30 7.06 8.04
N PHE A 258 24.83 6.86 6.83
CA PHE A 258 24.67 5.64 6.04
C PHE A 258 25.84 4.67 6.22
N LEU A 259 25.47 3.39 6.28
CA LEU A 259 26.34 2.24 6.31
C LEU A 259 26.27 1.51 4.96
N ASP A 260 27.42 1.28 4.32
CA ASP A 260 27.49 0.46 3.11
C ASP A 260 27.29 -1.03 3.48
N LEU A 261 26.15 -1.59 3.09
CA LEU A 261 25.81 -2.98 3.34
C LEU A 261 26.51 -3.93 2.39
N ASN A 262 26.88 -3.47 1.19
CA ASN A 262 27.60 -4.24 0.16
C ASN A 262 29.10 -3.94 0.13
N GLU A 263 29.66 -3.41 1.22
CA GLU A 263 31.10 -3.19 1.34
C GLU A 263 31.91 -4.42 0.89
N ASN A 264 32.96 -4.17 0.09
CA ASN A 264 33.79 -5.20 -0.53
C ASN A 264 32.99 -6.22 -1.36
N ASN A 265 31.87 -5.78 -1.93
CA ASN A 265 30.97 -6.56 -2.78
C ASN A 265 30.40 -7.81 -2.09
N ARG A 266 30.30 -7.80 -0.74
CA ARG A 266 29.98 -9.01 0.02
C ARG A 266 28.61 -9.61 -0.34
N ILE A 267 27.59 -8.78 -0.59
CA ILE A 267 26.22 -9.25 -0.84
C ILE A 267 26.14 -9.75 -2.28
N GLU A 268 26.61 -8.96 -3.24
CA GLU A 268 26.57 -9.36 -4.66
C GLU A 268 27.38 -10.63 -4.92
N ASN A 269 28.58 -10.76 -4.35
CA ASN A 269 29.40 -11.96 -4.51
C ASN A 269 28.68 -13.18 -3.92
N LYS A 270 28.08 -13.03 -2.74
CA LYS A 270 27.36 -14.14 -2.09
C LYS A 270 26.11 -14.54 -2.85
N LEU A 271 25.35 -13.57 -3.36
CA LEU A 271 24.19 -13.84 -4.21
C LEU A 271 24.58 -14.53 -5.51
N SER A 272 25.68 -14.13 -6.14
CA SER A 272 26.18 -14.79 -7.35
C SER A 272 26.64 -16.23 -7.08
N GLU A 273 27.28 -16.51 -5.95
CA GLU A 273 27.56 -17.88 -5.51
C GLU A 273 26.28 -18.71 -5.36
N ILE A 274 25.29 -18.18 -4.65
CA ILE A 274 23.99 -18.85 -4.41
C ILE A 274 23.29 -19.11 -5.75
N TRP A 275 23.15 -18.09 -6.61
CA TRP A 275 22.46 -18.23 -7.89
C TRP A 275 23.12 -19.27 -8.79
N ASN A 276 24.45 -19.25 -8.88
CA ASN A 276 25.19 -20.22 -9.69
C ASN A 276 25.05 -21.64 -9.12
N LYS A 277 25.14 -21.81 -7.79
CA LYS A 277 25.04 -23.10 -7.12
C LYS A 277 23.68 -23.77 -7.31
N TYR A 278 22.60 -22.98 -7.35
CA TYR A 278 21.22 -23.49 -7.39
C TYR A 278 20.54 -23.37 -8.77
N ASN A 279 21.25 -22.92 -9.81
CA ASN A 279 20.69 -22.71 -11.15
C ASN A 279 19.99 -23.94 -11.74
N ALA A 280 20.51 -25.13 -11.50
CA ALA A 280 19.91 -26.37 -11.99
C ALA A 280 18.79 -26.94 -11.07
N LYS A 281 18.60 -26.40 -9.87
CA LYS A 281 17.70 -26.95 -8.83
C LYS A 281 16.47 -26.09 -8.56
N VAL A 282 16.56 -24.79 -8.86
CA VAL A 282 15.48 -23.83 -8.66
C VAL A 282 14.77 -23.57 -9.99
N SER A 283 13.47 -23.28 -9.93
CA SER A 283 12.66 -22.95 -11.11
C SER A 283 13.32 -21.84 -11.94
N SER A 284 13.31 -22.01 -13.26
CA SER A 284 13.79 -20.99 -14.21
C SER A 284 13.05 -19.65 -14.07
N GLN A 285 11.83 -19.67 -13.53
CA GLN A 285 11.07 -18.46 -13.24
C GLN A 285 11.71 -17.62 -12.13
N ILE A 286 12.37 -18.23 -11.16
CA ILE A 286 13.05 -17.54 -10.06
C ILE A 286 14.50 -17.25 -10.46
N ILE A 287 15.25 -18.25 -10.92
CA ILE A 287 16.70 -18.10 -11.11
C ILE A 287 17.07 -17.13 -12.24
N ASN A 288 16.24 -17.01 -13.28
CA ASN A 288 16.49 -16.07 -14.38
C ASN A 288 16.27 -14.61 -13.96
N ARG A 289 15.72 -14.36 -12.77
CA ARG A 289 15.51 -13.02 -12.23
C ARG A 289 16.71 -12.65 -11.36
N LYS A 290 17.35 -11.52 -11.69
CA LYS A 290 18.41 -10.95 -10.85
C LYS A 290 17.87 -10.66 -9.45
N PRO A 291 18.54 -11.08 -8.36
CA PRO A 291 18.11 -10.71 -7.01
C PRO A 291 18.21 -9.21 -6.77
N ILE A 292 17.42 -8.69 -5.82
CA ILE A 292 17.47 -7.28 -5.39
C ILE A 292 17.86 -7.18 -3.91
N PHE A 293 18.74 -6.25 -3.57
CA PHE A 293 19.10 -5.92 -2.19
C PHE A 293 19.26 -4.42 -1.93
N SER A 294 19.23 -4.02 -0.65
CA SER A 294 19.58 -2.65 -0.23
C SER A 294 21.09 -2.48 -0.19
N ALA A 295 21.63 -1.50 -0.92
CA ALA A 295 23.04 -1.15 -0.89
C ALA A 295 23.42 -0.46 0.43
N ASP A 296 22.50 0.35 0.98
CA ASP A 296 22.75 1.17 2.16
C ASP A 296 21.85 0.78 3.33
N GLY A 297 22.37 0.94 4.54
CA GLY A 297 21.64 0.94 5.79
C GLY A 297 21.82 2.26 6.52
N VAL A 298 21.06 2.47 7.59
CA VAL A 298 21.13 3.68 8.42
C VAL A 298 21.64 3.30 9.81
N ILE A 299 22.61 4.05 10.32
CA ILE A 299 23.15 3.87 11.68
C ILE A 299 22.06 4.24 12.70
N ASP A 300 21.99 3.52 13.83
CA ASP A 300 21.02 3.78 14.91
C ASP A 300 19.57 3.81 14.40
N SER A 301 19.19 2.76 13.66
CA SER A 301 17.91 2.69 12.95
C SER A 301 16.97 1.59 13.44
N VAL A 302 15.68 1.81 13.20
CA VAL A 302 14.64 0.78 13.18
C VAL A 302 14.79 -0.03 11.89
N LEU A 303 14.84 -1.35 12.00
CA LEU A 303 14.95 -2.23 10.84
C LEU A 303 13.59 -2.82 10.48
N PHE A 304 13.14 -2.53 9.26
CA PHE A 304 11.94 -3.12 8.66
C PHE A 304 12.34 -4.21 7.67
N ILE A 305 11.79 -5.40 7.83
CA ILE A 305 12.10 -6.57 7.01
C ILE A 305 10.82 -7.10 6.36
N GLY A 306 10.70 -6.87 5.05
CA GLY A 306 9.72 -7.53 4.19
C GLY A 306 10.12 -8.96 3.85
N ILE A 307 9.25 -9.73 3.20
CA ILE A 307 9.56 -11.12 2.84
C ILE A 307 10.55 -11.16 1.67
N ASN A 308 10.12 -10.66 0.51
CA ASN A 308 10.88 -10.70 -0.72
C ASN A 308 10.38 -9.59 -1.66
N PRO A 309 11.23 -9.07 -2.57
CA PRO A 309 10.78 -8.12 -3.56
C PRO A 309 9.85 -8.78 -4.58
N SER A 310 8.86 -8.03 -5.05
CA SER A 310 8.02 -8.42 -6.19
C SER A 310 8.83 -8.44 -7.49
N TYR A 311 8.32 -9.11 -8.51
CA TYR A 311 8.96 -9.15 -9.82
C TYR A 311 8.32 -8.17 -10.80
N ASN A 312 9.07 -7.12 -11.17
CA ASN A 312 8.76 -6.30 -12.33
C ASN A 312 9.94 -6.31 -13.32
N PRO A 313 9.75 -6.70 -14.59
CA PRO A 313 10.81 -6.69 -15.60
C PRO A 313 11.51 -5.33 -15.77
N SER A 314 10.78 -4.22 -15.58
CA SER A 314 11.34 -2.85 -15.73
C SER A 314 12.40 -2.52 -14.69
N ASP A 315 12.43 -3.26 -13.58
CA ASP A 315 13.38 -3.06 -12.48
C ASP A 315 14.84 -3.25 -12.94
N ASN A 316 15.07 -4.07 -13.96
CA ASN A 316 16.40 -4.31 -14.51
C ASN A 316 17.03 -3.04 -15.12
N ASP A 317 16.20 -2.05 -15.47
CA ASP A 317 16.61 -0.78 -16.06
C ASP A 317 16.57 0.38 -15.06
N SER A 318 15.79 0.26 -13.99
CA SER A 318 15.62 1.33 -12.99
C SER A 318 16.55 1.20 -11.78
N PHE A 319 16.89 -0.03 -11.37
CA PHE A 319 17.76 -0.26 -10.22
C PHE A 319 19.24 -0.21 -10.60
N ILE A 320 20.07 0.08 -9.60
CA ILE A 320 21.52 0.12 -9.75
C ILE A 320 21.99 -1.33 -9.98
N LYS A 321 22.87 -1.55 -10.95
CA LYS A 321 23.40 -2.89 -11.25
C LYS A 321 24.62 -3.16 -10.37
N SER A 322 24.75 -4.41 -9.91
CA SER A 322 25.95 -4.87 -9.23
C SER A 322 27.18 -4.82 -10.15
N SER A 323 28.37 -4.87 -9.56
CA SER A 323 29.65 -4.82 -10.26
C SER A 323 29.76 -5.95 -11.29
N ASP A 324 29.29 -7.15 -10.92
CA ASP A 324 29.21 -8.32 -11.79
C ASP A 324 27.94 -8.37 -12.67
N GLN A 325 27.06 -7.37 -12.53
CA GLN A 325 25.75 -7.24 -13.18
C GLN A 325 24.78 -8.39 -12.94
N ASN A 326 25.04 -9.32 -12.03
CA ASN A 326 24.15 -10.46 -11.76
C ASN A 326 23.05 -10.12 -10.74
N SER A 327 23.24 -9.04 -9.98
CA SER A 327 22.30 -8.54 -8.98
C SER A 327 21.90 -7.10 -9.26
N LEU A 328 20.83 -6.68 -8.60
CA LEU A 328 20.32 -5.31 -8.61
C LEU A 328 20.33 -4.77 -7.18
N MET A 329 20.54 -3.47 -7.04
CA MET A 329 20.58 -2.80 -5.75
C MET A 329 19.79 -1.50 -5.74
N TYR A 330 19.33 -1.10 -4.56
CA TYR A 330 18.72 0.20 -4.30
C TYR A 330 19.39 0.88 -3.12
N GLY A 331 19.56 2.20 -3.20
CA GLY A 331 20.07 3.00 -2.09
C GLY A 331 18.99 3.27 -1.04
N SER A 332 19.39 3.79 0.11
CA SER A 332 18.44 4.15 1.16
C SER A 332 17.47 5.25 0.71
N PHE A 333 16.19 5.08 1.03
CA PHE A 333 15.15 6.10 0.82
C PHE A 333 15.00 7.07 2.01
N TYR A 334 15.77 6.87 3.08
CA TYR A 334 15.71 7.70 4.28
C TYR A 334 16.04 9.16 3.98
N GLN A 335 15.18 10.08 4.43
CA GLN A 335 15.31 11.53 4.24
C GLN A 335 15.27 12.00 2.78
N LEU A 336 14.93 11.13 1.82
CA LEU A 336 14.77 11.52 0.42
C LEU A 336 13.41 12.20 0.20
N SER A 337 13.43 13.47 -0.20
CA SER A 337 12.21 14.24 -0.47
C SER A 337 11.30 13.61 -1.54
N ASN A 338 11.88 12.89 -2.50
CA ASN A 338 11.20 12.19 -3.59
C ASN A 338 10.94 10.71 -3.29
N ALA A 339 11.16 10.22 -2.06
CA ALA A 339 10.86 8.84 -1.70
C ALA A 339 9.37 8.49 -1.95
N PRO A 340 9.07 7.26 -2.41
CA PRO A 340 7.70 6.75 -2.49
C PRO A 340 6.95 6.84 -1.15
N GLU A 341 5.62 6.97 -1.21
CA GLU A 341 4.77 7.12 0.00
C GLU A 341 4.97 5.99 1.02
N TYR A 342 5.17 4.76 0.54
CA TYR A 342 5.48 3.60 1.37
C TYR A 342 6.68 3.86 2.30
N PHE A 343 7.81 4.27 1.72
CA PHE A 343 9.04 4.55 2.46
C PHE A 343 8.91 5.77 3.38
N LYS A 344 8.13 6.79 2.97
CA LYS A 344 7.81 7.94 3.83
C LYS A 344 6.99 7.54 5.06
N ALA A 345 6.11 6.55 4.93
CA ALA A 345 5.35 6.03 6.07
C ALA A 345 6.25 5.28 7.06
N LEU A 346 7.22 4.48 6.56
CA LEU A 346 8.24 3.86 7.41
C LEU A 346 9.08 4.91 8.15
N GLU A 347 9.50 5.97 7.45
CA GLU A 347 10.23 7.09 8.04
C GLU A 347 9.41 7.80 9.12
N PHE A 348 8.14 8.09 8.84
CA PHE A 348 7.25 8.73 9.79
C PHE A 348 7.09 7.91 11.07
N PHE A 349 6.98 6.58 10.96
CA PHE A 349 6.91 5.69 12.11
C PHE A 349 8.22 5.72 12.93
N ALA A 350 9.37 5.53 12.28
CA ALA A 350 10.67 5.54 12.95
C ALA A 350 10.98 6.89 13.63
N ASN A 351 10.54 8.00 13.03
CA ASN A 351 10.67 9.34 13.60
C ASN A 351 9.91 9.51 14.92
N LYS A 352 8.80 8.78 15.14
CA LYS A 352 8.09 8.78 16.45
C LYS A 352 8.91 8.13 17.57
N LEU A 353 9.92 7.33 17.22
CA LEU A 353 10.91 6.76 18.14
C LEU A 353 12.21 7.57 18.19
N HIS A 354 12.30 8.69 17.44
CA HIS A 354 13.50 9.49 17.27
C HIS A 354 14.69 8.70 16.69
N LYS A 355 14.41 7.77 15.77
CA LYS A 355 15.42 6.92 15.11
C LYS A 355 15.32 7.03 13.59
N GLY A 356 16.41 6.72 12.90
CA GLY A 356 16.38 6.47 11.46
C GLY A 356 15.68 5.15 11.13
N TYR A 357 15.53 4.83 9.84
CA TYR A 357 15.06 3.51 9.43
C TYR A 357 15.93 2.87 8.36
N THR A 358 15.98 1.55 8.37
CA THR A 358 16.56 0.72 7.30
C THR A 358 15.47 -0.24 6.81
N HIS A 359 15.40 -0.47 5.50
CA HIS A 359 14.48 -1.43 4.89
C HIS A 359 15.23 -2.45 4.05
N ILE A 360 15.06 -3.73 4.38
CA ILE A 360 15.59 -4.87 3.61
C ILE A 360 14.49 -5.92 3.42
N ASN A 361 14.78 -6.94 2.62
CA ASN A 361 13.93 -8.12 2.50
C ASN A 361 14.61 -9.33 3.14
N LEU A 362 13.80 -10.27 3.61
CA LEU A 362 14.25 -11.51 4.21
C LEU A 362 14.92 -12.42 3.17
N LEU A 363 14.33 -12.48 1.97
CA LEU A 363 14.84 -13.17 0.79
C LEU A 363 15.12 -12.18 -0.33
N TYR A 364 16.13 -12.48 -1.14
CA TYR A 364 16.60 -11.62 -2.23
C TYR A 364 15.97 -11.97 -3.58
N ALA A 365 15.43 -13.18 -3.69
CA ALA A 365 14.73 -13.68 -4.87
C ALA A 365 13.46 -12.87 -5.16
N ARG A 366 13.29 -12.46 -6.42
CA ARG A 366 12.09 -11.75 -6.88
C ARG A 366 11.01 -12.71 -7.33
N GLU A 367 9.89 -12.76 -6.63
CA GLU A 367 8.77 -13.63 -6.96
C GLU A 367 7.45 -13.13 -6.37
N ASP A 368 6.40 -13.11 -7.19
CA ASP A 368 5.04 -12.77 -6.76
C ASP A 368 4.25 -14.03 -6.38
N ASN A 369 4.59 -15.18 -6.97
CA ASN A 369 4.02 -16.48 -6.63
C ASN A 369 4.72 -17.07 -5.40
N ARG A 370 4.11 -16.82 -4.24
CA ARG A 370 4.58 -17.30 -2.95
C ARG A 370 4.83 -18.81 -2.89
N ASP A 371 3.88 -19.62 -3.37
CA ASP A 371 3.99 -21.07 -3.28
C ASP A 371 5.17 -21.58 -4.11
N LEU A 372 5.45 -20.93 -5.23
CA LEU A 372 6.62 -21.26 -6.06
C LEU A 372 7.92 -20.96 -5.33
N LEU A 373 8.01 -19.81 -4.64
CA LEU A 373 9.22 -19.43 -3.91
C LEU A 373 9.45 -20.34 -2.69
N LEU A 374 8.41 -20.65 -1.93
CA LEU A 374 8.52 -21.47 -0.71
C LEU A 374 8.80 -22.95 -1.01
N ASN A 375 8.36 -23.44 -2.16
CA ASN A 375 8.66 -24.80 -2.62
C ASN A 375 9.98 -24.90 -3.40
N ALA A 376 10.77 -23.81 -3.48
CA ALA A 376 12.11 -23.86 -4.02
C ALA A 376 13.04 -24.71 -3.13
N ASP A 377 14.25 -24.99 -3.61
CA ASP A 377 15.25 -25.75 -2.84
C ASP A 377 15.46 -25.12 -1.45
N HIS A 378 15.27 -25.91 -0.39
CA HIS A 378 15.36 -25.41 0.98
C HIS A 378 16.73 -24.80 1.31
N ASN A 379 17.81 -25.27 0.69
CA ASN A 379 19.14 -24.69 0.89
C ASN A 379 19.33 -23.37 0.14
N PHE A 380 18.65 -23.19 -1.00
CA PHE A 380 18.58 -21.90 -1.69
C PHE A 380 17.92 -20.83 -0.82
N ILE A 381 16.85 -21.19 -0.11
CA ILE A 381 16.20 -20.31 0.87
C ILE A 381 17.11 -20.07 2.08
N ARG A 382 17.67 -21.14 2.67
CA ARG A 382 18.57 -21.07 3.84
C ARG A 382 19.76 -20.14 3.62
N GLU A 383 20.47 -20.26 2.50
CA GLU A 383 21.67 -19.43 2.26
C GLU A 383 21.34 -17.96 2.03
N GLN A 384 20.17 -17.65 1.47
CA GLN A 384 19.67 -16.26 1.42
C GLN A 384 19.35 -15.73 2.81
N LEU A 385 18.68 -16.54 3.64
CA LEU A 385 18.42 -16.19 5.03
C LEU A 385 19.74 -15.91 5.76
N GLU A 386 20.73 -16.79 5.67
CA GLU A 386 22.04 -16.61 6.31
C GLU A 386 22.69 -15.27 5.92
N LEU A 387 22.65 -14.91 4.64
CA LEU A 387 23.15 -13.61 4.17
C LEU A 387 22.35 -12.43 4.76
N THR A 388 21.02 -12.56 4.87
CA THR A 388 20.19 -11.56 5.54
C THR A 388 20.54 -11.43 7.02
N TYR A 389 20.76 -12.53 7.73
CA TYR A 389 21.16 -12.52 9.14
C TYR A 389 22.49 -11.79 9.35
N GLU A 390 23.50 -12.09 8.53
CA GLU A 390 24.78 -11.35 8.53
C GLU A 390 24.58 -9.86 8.25
N THR A 391 23.64 -9.52 7.36
CA THR A 391 23.27 -8.13 7.06
C THR A 391 22.67 -7.43 8.26
N ILE A 392 21.78 -8.09 9.02
CA ILE A 392 21.22 -7.58 10.27
C ILE A 392 22.33 -7.31 11.29
N LEU A 393 23.27 -8.25 11.45
CA LEU A 393 24.41 -8.08 12.35
C LEU A 393 25.31 -6.90 11.97
N LYS A 394 25.42 -6.60 10.67
CA LYS A 394 26.14 -5.43 10.18
C LYS A 394 25.39 -4.14 10.47
N ILE A 395 24.06 -4.12 10.28
CA ILE A 395 23.20 -2.95 10.54
C ILE A 395 23.18 -2.58 12.03
N LYS A 396 23.17 -3.57 12.93
CA LYS A 396 23.03 -3.39 14.39
C LYS A 396 21.82 -2.51 14.75
N PRO A 397 20.60 -2.95 14.39
CA PRO A 397 19.40 -2.13 14.57
C PRO A 397 19.01 -1.99 16.04
N VAL A 398 18.28 -0.93 16.34
CA VAL A 398 17.71 -0.69 17.67
C VAL A 398 16.56 -1.65 17.94
N VAL A 399 15.77 -1.96 16.91
CA VAL A 399 14.64 -2.88 16.94
C VAL A 399 14.37 -3.40 15.53
N ILE A 400 13.86 -4.63 15.43
CA ILE A 400 13.58 -5.32 14.17
C ILE A 400 12.08 -5.62 14.06
N PHE A 401 11.50 -5.26 12.92
CA PHE A 401 10.15 -5.64 12.53
C PHE A 401 10.20 -6.60 11.35
N PHE A 402 9.70 -7.82 11.56
CA PHE A 402 9.41 -8.74 10.47
C PHE A 402 7.94 -8.61 10.08
N PHE A 403 7.71 -8.24 8.82
CA PHE A 403 6.36 -8.09 8.30
C PHE A 403 5.79 -9.42 7.85
N SER A 404 4.54 -9.66 8.23
CA SER A 404 3.71 -10.85 7.94
C SER A 404 4.10 -12.12 8.70
N ASP A 405 3.09 -12.98 8.91
CA ASP A 405 3.24 -14.32 9.50
C ASP A 405 4.22 -15.21 8.73
N TYR A 406 4.45 -14.92 7.47
CA TYR A 406 5.35 -15.75 6.68
C TYR A 406 6.83 -15.54 6.98
N CYS A 407 7.22 -14.31 7.33
CA CYS A 407 8.56 -14.09 7.86
C CYS A 407 8.73 -14.90 9.14
N LYS A 408 7.69 -14.91 9.99
CA LYS A 408 7.66 -15.72 11.21
C LYS A 408 7.83 -17.21 10.90
N ASP A 409 7.07 -17.77 9.98
CA ASP A 409 7.15 -19.20 9.62
C ASP A 409 8.55 -19.64 9.15
N LEU A 410 9.31 -18.74 8.53
CA LEU A 410 10.66 -19.01 8.06
C LEU A 410 11.71 -18.96 9.17
N ILE A 411 11.55 -18.11 10.18
CA ILE A 411 12.64 -17.81 11.14
C ILE A 411 12.29 -18.08 12.60
N PHE A 412 11.04 -18.43 12.91
CA PHE A 412 10.54 -18.67 14.26
C PHE A 412 10.58 -20.16 14.61
N GLY A 413 11.16 -20.48 15.77
CA GLY A 413 11.31 -21.86 16.27
C GLY A 413 12.50 -21.98 17.22
N GLU A 414 12.51 -23.01 18.07
CA GLU A 414 13.52 -23.15 19.14
C GLU A 414 14.97 -23.10 18.62
N ASP A 415 15.21 -23.74 17.47
CA ASP A 415 16.51 -23.79 16.82
C ASP A 415 16.73 -22.74 15.74
N ARG A 416 15.74 -21.88 15.46
CA ARG A 416 15.80 -20.85 14.41
C ARG A 416 16.30 -19.51 14.96
N TRP A 417 16.12 -18.43 14.19
CA TRP A 417 16.61 -17.09 14.56
C TRP A 417 15.87 -16.50 15.74
N VAL A 418 14.58 -16.80 15.87
CA VAL A 418 13.75 -16.27 16.95
C VAL A 418 13.17 -17.44 17.72
N ASN A 419 13.63 -17.62 18.96
CA ASN A 419 13.18 -18.70 19.83
C ASN A 419 11.86 -18.29 20.52
N PRO A 420 10.79 -19.11 20.48
CA PRO A 420 9.54 -18.81 21.16
C PRO A 420 9.69 -18.53 22.66
N ASN A 421 10.65 -19.18 23.31
CA ASN A 421 10.92 -19.05 24.74
C ASN A 421 11.68 -17.75 25.10
N SER A 422 12.04 -16.93 24.11
CA SER A 422 12.66 -15.60 24.31
C SER A 422 11.65 -14.46 24.46
N GLU A 423 10.36 -14.77 24.49
CA GLU A 423 9.32 -13.74 24.58
C GLU A 423 9.41 -12.93 25.87
N SER A 424 9.42 -11.61 25.74
CA SER A 424 9.33 -10.67 26.85
C SER A 424 8.59 -9.41 26.40
N ASN A 425 7.54 -9.04 27.15
CA ASN A 425 6.71 -7.86 26.91
C ASN A 425 6.16 -7.75 25.47
N GLY A 426 5.86 -8.88 24.83
CA GLY A 426 5.34 -8.94 23.45
C GLY A 426 6.40 -8.73 22.36
N SER A 427 7.68 -8.78 22.74
CA SER A 427 8.83 -8.81 21.84
C SER A 427 9.60 -10.12 22.02
N TYR A 428 10.45 -10.46 21.04
CA TYR A 428 11.38 -11.58 21.12
C TYR A 428 12.81 -11.07 20.97
N ILE A 429 13.80 -11.93 21.19
CA ILE A 429 15.21 -11.58 20.95
C ILE A 429 15.73 -12.36 19.74
N LEU A 430 16.41 -11.65 18.83
CA LEU A 430 17.14 -12.31 17.75
C LEU A 430 18.31 -13.10 18.35
N LYS A 431 18.30 -14.42 18.15
CA LYS A 431 19.26 -15.38 18.71
C LYS A 431 20.70 -14.93 18.49
N GLY A 432 21.53 -14.99 19.53
CA GLY A 432 22.94 -14.56 19.44
C GLY A 432 23.15 -13.05 19.48
N THR A 433 22.09 -12.26 19.73
CA THR A 433 22.15 -10.80 19.87
C THR A 433 21.27 -10.34 21.04
N ASN A 434 21.20 -9.03 21.26
CA ASN A 434 20.23 -8.39 22.16
C ASN A 434 19.20 -7.56 21.37
N PHE A 435 19.05 -7.81 20.07
CA PHE A 435 18.14 -7.01 19.24
C PHE A 435 16.69 -7.45 19.48
N PRO A 436 15.81 -6.53 19.92
CA PRO A 436 14.41 -6.84 20.08
C PRO A 436 13.73 -7.02 18.72
N VAL A 437 12.86 -8.02 18.63
CA VAL A 437 12.18 -8.46 17.42
C VAL A 437 10.67 -8.43 17.65
N PHE A 438 9.95 -7.86 16.69
CA PHE A 438 8.50 -7.86 16.64
C PHE A 438 8.02 -8.49 15.33
N PHE A 439 7.03 -9.38 15.42
CA PHE A 439 6.26 -9.86 14.28
C PHE A 439 4.97 -9.06 14.20
N THR A 440 4.71 -8.49 13.04
CA THR A 440 3.57 -7.60 12.87
C THR A 440 3.14 -7.52 11.40
N ASP A 441 1.93 -7.04 11.15
CA ASP A 441 1.52 -6.69 9.80
C ASP A 441 2.37 -5.52 9.27
N ASP A 442 2.30 -5.24 7.99
CA ASP A 442 3.02 -4.07 7.46
C ASP A 442 2.51 -2.80 8.17
N ILE A 443 3.41 -2.07 8.81
CA ILE A 443 3.07 -0.88 9.62
C ILE A 443 2.35 0.20 8.81
N THR A 444 2.51 0.21 7.49
CA THR A 444 1.84 1.15 6.58
C THR A 444 0.35 0.83 6.40
N SER A 445 -0.07 -0.39 6.77
CA SER A 445 -1.46 -0.85 6.75
C SER A 445 -2.20 -0.66 8.08
N MET A 446 -1.45 -0.40 9.16
CA MET A 446 -2.01 -0.20 10.51
C MET A 446 -2.72 1.15 10.66
N THR A 447 -3.72 1.16 11.53
CA THR A 447 -4.34 2.39 12.02
C THR A 447 -3.39 3.18 12.91
N GLU A 448 -3.67 4.47 13.10
CA GLU A 448 -2.86 5.34 13.95
C GLU A 448 -2.84 4.86 15.42
N LEU A 449 -3.95 4.30 15.91
CA LEU A 449 -4.04 3.72 17.26
C LEU A 449 -3.11 2.52 17.43
N GLU A 450 -3.16 1.57 16.50
CA GLU A 450 -2.28 0.38 16.51
C GLU A 450 -0.80 0.75 16.44
N GLN A 451 -0.44 1.73 15.61
CA GLN A 451 0.93 2.24 15.56
C GLN A 451 1.36 2.86 16.91
N MET A 452 0.48 3.60 17.58
CA MET A 452 0.80 4.22 18.87
C MET A 452 0.94 3.18 19.99
N GLU A 453 0.09 2.14 20.00
CA GLU A 453 0.23 1.02 20.93
C GLU A 453 1.55 0.28 20.72
N LEU A 454 1.92 0.02 19.47
CA LEU A 454 3.19 -0.62 19.12
C LEU A 454 4.38 0.25 19.57
N ILE A 455 4.33 1.56 19.34
CA ILE A 455 5.37 2.51 19.77
C ILE A 455 5.56 2.50 21.29
N ASN A 456 4.48 2.43 22.06
CA ASN A 456 4.59 2.37 23.52
C ASN A 456 5.26 1.06 23.97
N LYS A 457 4.88 -0.09 23.38
CA LYS A 457 5.55 -1.37 23.66
C LYS A 457 7.05 -1.34 23.35
N ILE A 458 7.43 -0.71 22.24
CA ILE A 458 8.85 -0.56 21.88
C ILE A 458 9.58 0.28 22.93
N LYS A 459 9.01 1.41 23.37
CA LYS A 459 9.63 2.27 24.37
C LYS A 459 9.90 1.50 25.67
N ASP A 460 8.94 0.71 26.12
CA ASP A 460 9.09 -0.13 27.32
C ASP A 460 10.15 -1.24 27.15
N THR A 461 10.45 -1.63 25.92
CA THR A 461 11.47 -2.64 25.59
C THR A 461 12.87 -2.03 25.45
N LEU A 462 12.96 -0.75 25.09
CA LEU A 462 14.22 -0.03 24.88
C LEU A 462 14.74 0.69 26.13
N THR A 463 13.89 0.86 27.16
CA THR A 463 14.27 1.31 28.50
C THR A 463 14.79 0.16 29.33
#